data_AF-A0A2S2KR37-F1
#
_entry.id   AF-A0A2S2KR37-F1
#
_cell.length_a   1.000
_cell.length_b   1.000
_cell.length_c   1.000
_cell.angle_alpha   90.00
_cell.angle_beta   90.00
_cell.angle_gamma   90.00
#
_symmetry.space_group_name_H-M   'P 1'
#
loop_
_entity.id
_entity.type
_entity.pdbx_description
1 polymer ?
#
loop_
_entity_poly.entity_id
_entity_poly.type
_entity_poly.pdbx_seq_one_letter_code
_entity_poly.pdbx_strand_id
1 'polypeptide(L)'
;MKLQRKGTRHSHRGVIGVESAIVMIAFVIVAAALAFVVLNMGFTTSQKAKTSIISSLGESSSSMQVAGKVIGQGYVNGGSLNATAFPFKVSSGGSDVNLDAETMAVKYVSNGENYDNIYVGTLSTQEWKQLSAASIQADDSETSGTGEAFADIVGDPFSNETPTNTRAFVYFTQANESPPNDILSQGETAVLAILYNAADKPSALDKVKIEIITPTGAALTVERQVPTITNTIVDLG
;
A
#
# COMPACT_ATOMS: atom_id res chain seq x y z
N MET A 1 -46.40 -91.97 -33.91
CA MET A 1 -46.26 -90.66 -34.58
C MET A 1 -47.10 -89.62 -33.85
N LYS A 2 -46.47 -88.63 -33.18
CA LYS A 2 -47.17 -87.47 -32.59
C LYS A 2 -46.57 -86.22 -33.23
N LEU A 3 -47.36 -85.53 -34.05
CA LEU A 3 -47.02 -84.26 -34.69
C LEU A 3 -47.16 -83.14 -33.65
N GLN A 4 -46.04 -82.53 -33.26
CA GLN A 4 -46.05 -81.27 -32.50
C GLN A 4 -46.36 -80.11 -33.45
N ARG A 5 -47.52 -79.46 -33.25
CA ARG A 5 -47.94 -78.27 -34.00
C ARG A 5 -47.26 -77.03 -33.41
N LYS A 6 -46.30 -76.46 -34.15
CA LYS A 6 -45.56 -75.24 -33.80
C LYS A 6 -46.50 -74.03 -33.86
N GLY A 7 -46.78 -73.40 -32.72
CA GLY A 7 -47.54 -72.15 -32.63
C GLY A 7 -46.75 -70.96 -33.17
N THR A 8 -47.36 -70.20 -34.08
CA THR A 8 -46.81 -68.95 -34.62
C THR A 8 -46.96 -67.83 -33.58
N ARG A 9 -45.84 -67.39 -32.97
CA ARG A 9 -45.81 -66.14 -32.18
C ARG A 9 -45.69 -64.96 -33.14
N HIS A 10 -46.71 -64.10 -33.17
CA HIS A 10 -46.62 -62.80 -33.83
C HIS A 10 -45.59 -61.93 -33.11
N SER A 11 -44.44 -61.68 -33.76
CA SER A 11 -43.46 -60.68 -33.31
C SER A 11 -43.88 -59.32 -33.84
N HIS A 12 -44.49 -58.49 -33.00
CA HIS A 12 -44.64 -57.07 -33.28
C HIS A 12 -43.28 -56.40 -33.11
N ARG A 13 -42.54 -56.24 -34.21
CA ARG A 13 -41.36 -55.36 -34.25
C ARG A 13 -41.86 -53.95 -34.49
N GLY A 14 -42.28 -53.28 -33.41
CA GLY A 14 -42.54 -51.85 -33.41
C GLY A 14 -41.25 -51.08 -33.74
N VAL A 15 -41.38 -50.01 -34.51
CA VAL A 15 -40.27 -49.20 -35.00
C VAL A 15 -39.71 -48.35 -33.85
N ILE A 16 -38.81 -48.91 -33.04
CA ILE A 16 -38.16 -48.29 -31.85
C ILE A 16 -37.24 -47.07 -32.15
N GLY A 17 -37.23 -46.58 -33.40
CA GLY A 17 -36.32 -45.54 -33.85
C GLY A 17 -36.69 -44.15 -33.34
N VAL A 18 -37.99 -43.85 -33.25
CA VAL A 18 -38.47 -42.52 -32.86
C VAL A 18 -38.32 -42.32 -31.35
N GLU A 19 -38.56 -43.37 -30.54
CA GLU A 19 -38.35 -43.34 -29.09
C GLU A 19 -36.86 -43.14 -28.76
N SER A 20 -35.98 -43.84 -29.49
CA SER A 20 -34.52 -43.68 -29.33
C SER A 20 -34.06 -42.28 -29.74
N ALA A 21 -34.65 -41.70 -30.79
CA ALA A 21 -34.32 -40.35 -31.26
C ALA A 21 -34.73 -39.26 -30.26
N ILE A 22 -35.90 -39.39 -29.62
CA ILE A 22 -36.36 -38.45 -28.60
C ILE A 22 -35.42 -38.47 -27.38
N VAL A 23 -34.99 -39.66 -26.94
CA VAL A 23 -34.01 -39.80 -25.84
C VAL A 23 -32.66 -39.19 -26.22
N MET A 24 -32.21 -39.38 -27.47
CA MET A 24 -30.97 -38.78 -27.96
C MET A 24 -31.01 -37.25 -27.94
N ILE A 25 -32.12 -36.64 -28.41
CA ILE A 25 -32.29 -35.18 -28.38
C ILE A 25 -32.28 -34.66 -26.94
N ALA A 26 -33.01 -35.31 -26.03
CA ALA A 26 -33.04 -34.94 -24.62
C ALA A 26 -31.65 -35.01 -23.98
N PHE A 27 -30.88 -36.07 -24.25
CA PHE A 27 -29.53 -36.23 -23.73
C PHE A 27 -28.58 -35.14 -24.26
N VAL A 28 -28.66 -34.82 -25.55
CA VAL A 28 -27.86 -33.75 -26.17
C VAL A 28 -28.19 -32.39 -25.58
N ILE A 29 -29.47 -32.09 -25.31
CA ILE A 29 -29.88 -30.82 -24.68
C ILE A 29 -29.31 -30.73 -23.26
N VAL A 30 -29.42 -31.79 -22.46
CA VAL A 30 -28.85 -31.82 -21.10
C VAL A 30 -27.33 -31.65 -21.15
N ALA A 31 -26.66 -32.35 -22.06
CA ALA A 31 -25.22 -32.22 -22.24
C ALA A 31 -24.81 -30.79 -22.64
N ALA A 32 -25.54 -30.16 -23.56
CA ALA A 32 -25.28 -28.79 -24.01
C ALA A 32 -25.51 -27.76 -22.88
N ALA A 33 -26.58 -27.93 -22.09
CA ALA A 33 -26.86 -27.07 -20.94
C ALA A 33 -25.76 -27.19 -19.87
N LEU A 34 -25.33 -28.41 -19.55
CA LEU A 34 -24.22 -28.65 -18.62
C LEU A 34 -22.91 -28.06 -19.15
N ALA A 35 -22.60 -28.23 -20.43
CA ALA A 35 -21.41 -27.66 -21.05
C ALA A 35 -21.38 -26.13 -20.97
N PHE A 36 -22.51 -25.46 -21.24
CA PHE A 36 -22.63 -24.01 -21.13
C PHE A 36 -22.36 -23.51 -19.70
N VAL A 37 -22.93 -24.18 -18.69
CA VAL A 37 -22.71 -23.84 -17.28
C VAL A 37 -21.23 -24.03 -16.91
N VAL A 38 -20.64 -25.16 -17.29
CA VAL A 38 -19.22 -25.46 -17.02
C VAL A 38 -18.30 -24.44 -17.68
N LEU A 39 -18.57 -24.04 -18.93
CA LEU A 39 -17.76 -23.03 -19.61
C LEU A 39 -17.86 -21.66 -18.95
N ASN A 40 -19.06 -21.22 -18.57
CA ASN A 40 -19.23 -19.93 -17.90
C ASN A 40 -18.56 -19.90 -16.52
N MET A 41 -18.73 -20.96 -15.73
CA MET A 41 -18.02 -21.11 -14.47
C MET A 41 -16.50 -21.21 -14.68
N GLY A 42 -16.07 -21.88 -15.75
CA GLY A 42 -14.67 -21.97 -16.16
C GLY A 42 -14.09 -20.60 -16.48
N PHE A 43 -14.79 -19.77 -17.27
CA PHE A 43 -14.35 -18.42 -17.60
C PHE A 43 -14.29 -17.50 -16.38
N THR A 44 -15.30 -17.53 -15.50
CA THR A 44 -15.24 -16.77 -14.25
C THR A 44 -14.07 -17.21 -13.38
N THR A 45 -13.81 -18.51 -13.29
CA THR A 45 -12.67 -19.06 -12.53
C THR A 45 -11.35 -18.59 -13.13
N SER A 46 -11.17 -18.66 -14.46
CA SER A 46 -9.96 -18.18 -15.13
C SER A 46 -9.76 -16.67 -14.99
N GLN A 47 -10.84 -15.87 -15.07
CA GLN A 47 -10.77 -14.42 -14.87
C GLN A 47 -10.37 -14.07 -13.44
N LYS A 48 -10.97 -14.72 -12.44
CA LYS A 48 -10.61 -14.54 -11.02
C LYS A 48 -9.17 -14.97 -10.75
N ALA A 49 -8.75 -16.11 -11.31
CA ALA A 49 -7.36 -16.55 -11.22
C ALA A 49 -6.39 -15.53 -11.84
N LYS A 50 -6.72 -14.97 -13.01
CA LYS A 50 -5.94 -13.90 -13.62
C LYS A 50 -5.86 -12.65 -12.73
N THR A 51 -6.97 -12.22 -12.15
CA THR A 51 -6.98 -11.04 -11.26
C THR A 51 -6.15 -11.29 -10.00
N SER A 52 -6.31 -12.45 -9.37
CA SER A 52 -5.50 -12.84 -8.20
C SER A 52 -4.02 -12.95 -8.53
N ILE A 53 -3.64 -13.47 -9.70
CA ILE A 53 -2.23 -13.53 -10.12
C ILE A 53 -1.66 -12.11 -10.28
N ILE A 54 -2.39 -11.21 -10.93
CA ILE A 54 -1.93 -9.83 -11.16
C ILE A 54 -1.84 -9.07 -9.84
N SER A 55 -2.84 -9.17 -8.96
CA SER A 55 -2.82 -8.50 -7.66
C SER A 55 -1.73 -9.06 -6.76
N SER A 56 -1.53 -10.38 -6.73
CA SER A 56 -0.43 -11.00 -5.96
C SER A 56 0.94 -10.61 -6.50
N LEU A 57 1.09 -10.48 -7.82
CA LEU A 57 2.32 -9.99 -8.42
C LEU A 57 2.55 -8.53 -8.02
N GLY A 58 1.53 -7.68 -8.14
CA GLY A 58 1.60 -6.27 -7.72
C GLY A 58 1.97 -6.12 -6.25
N GLU A 59 1.37 -6.92 -5.37
CA GLU A 59 1.67 -6.92 -3.93
C GLU A 59 3.12 -7.36 -3.65
N SER A 60 3.60 -8.37 -4.36
CA SER A 60 4.97 -8.86 -4.17
C SER A 60 6.03 -7.97 -4.83
N SER A 61 5.69 -7.23 -5.89
CA SER A 61 6.63 -6.33 -6.58
C SER A 61 6.67 -4.95 -5.94
N SER A 62 5.58 -4.51 -5.31
CA SER A 62 5.51 -3.23 -4.60
C SER A 62 6.31 -3.31 -3.31
N SER A 63 7.58 -2.96 -3.37
CA SER A 63 8.42 -2.83 -2.19
C SER A 63 9.12 -1.49 -2.24
N MET A 64 9.34 -0.88 -1.08
CA MET A 64 10.07 0.37 -0.96
C MET A 64 11.43 0.13 -0.31
N GLN A 65 12.38 1.00 -0.62
CA GLN A 65 13.70 0.99 -0.01
C GLN A 65 14.10 2.40 0.40
N VAL A 66 14.91 2.48 1.46
CA VAL A 66 15.57 3.74 1.85
C VAL A 66 16.56 4.14 0.75
N ALA A 67 16.50 5.38 0.31
CA ALA A 67 17.24 5.94 -0.81
C ALA A 67 18.30 6.95 -0.34
N GLY A 68 19.02 6.65 0.74
CA GLY A 68 20.02 7.55 1.31
C GLY A 68 20.19 7.35 2.81
N LYS A 69 20.66 8.39 3.48
CA LYS A 69 20.90 8.42 4.93
C LYS A 69 19.67 8.89 5.66
N VAL A 70 19.51 8.42 6.90
CA VAL A 70 18.52 8.97 7.83
C VAL A 70 19.14 10.21 8.47
N ILE A 71 18.55 11.37 8.25
CA ILE A 71 19.02 12.64 8.79
C ILE A 71 18.07 13.14 9.87
N GLY A 72 18.60 13.89 10.82
CA GLY A 72 17.84 14.51 11.89
C GLY A 72 18.22 15.97 12.07
N GLN A 73 17.25 16.78 12.49
CA GLN A 73 17.50 18.11 12.98
C GLN A 73 17.80 18.03 14.48
N GLY A 74 19.05 18.28 14.86
CA GLY A 74 19.51 18.26 16.24
C GLY A 74 19.29 19.59 16.95
N TYR A 75 18.74 19.53 18.17
CA TYR A 75 18.70 20.65 19.10
C TYR A 75 19.89 20.58 20.05
N VAL A 76 20.98 21.29 19.71
CA VAL A 76 22.28 21.18 20.39
C VAL A 76 22.22 21.54 21.88
N ASN A 77 21.38 22.52 22.26
CA ASN A 77 21.28 22.97 23.65
C ASN A 77 20.51 21.98 24.55
N GLY A 78 19.60 21.20 23.98
CA GLY A 78 18.79 20.22 24.73
C GLY A 78 19.18 18.76 24.50
N GLY A 79 20.13 18.48 23.59
CA GLY A 79 20.61 17.13 23.34
C GLY A 79 19.56 16.17 22.77
N SER A 80 18.56 16.71 22.06
CA SER A 80 17.43 15.96 21.48
C SER A 80 17.22 16.25 19.99
N LEU A 81 16.52 15.38 19.25
CA LEU A 81 16.13 15.61 17.87
C LEU A 81 14.79 16.36 17.79
N ASN A 82 14.74 17.42 17.00
CA ASN A 82 13.50 18.15 16.71
C ASN A 82 12.72 17.53 15.54
N ALA A 83 13.43 17.02 14.53
CA ALA A 83 12.84 16.37 13.38
C ALA A 83 13.75 15.23 12.89
N THR A 84 13.17 14.27 12.17
CA THR A 84 13.90 13.21 11.47
C THR A 84 13.34 13.06 10.07
N ALA A 85 14.20 12.89 9.08
CA ALA A 85 13.77 12.63 7.72
C ALA A 85 14.66 11.60 7.04
N PHE A 86 14.06 10.80 6.17
CA PHE A 86 14.82 9.90 5.32
C PHE A 86 14.20 9.78 3.93
N PRO A 87 15.02 9.76 2.87
CA PRO A 87 14.54 9.51 1.53
C PRO A 87 14.18 8.04 1.34
N PHE A 88 13.12 7.78 0.61
CA PHE A 88 12.72 6.45 0.17
C PHE A 88 12.23 6.49 -1.28
N LYS A 89 12.28 5.32 -1.92
CA LYS A 89 11.84 5.12 -3.30
C LYS A 89 11.27 3.72 -3.48
N VAL A 90 10.51 3.51 -4.55
CA VAL A 90 10.14 2.15 -4.97
C VAL A 90 11.41 1.36 -5.32
N SER A 91 11.46 0.09 -4.91
CA SER A 91 12.51 -0.83 -5.31
C SER A 91 12.57 -0.95 -6.84
N SER A 92 13.74 -1.27 -7.38
CA SER A 92 13.91 -1.38 -8.82
C SER A 92 13.00 -2.45 -9.42
N GLY A 93 12.13 -2.06 -10.36
CA GLY A 93 11.15 -2.95 -10.99
C GLY A 93 9.90 -3.19 -10.13
N GLY A 94 9.75 -2.45 -9.03
CA GLY A 94 8.51 -2.44 -8.26
C GLY A 94 7.40 -1.64 -8.93
N SER A 95 6.17 -1.91 -8.53
CA SER A 95 5.00 -1.18 -8.98
C SER A 95 4.77 0.08 -8.13
N ASP A 96 3.96 0.99 -8.66
CA ASP A 96 3.68 2.26 -8.02
C ASP A 96 2.96 2.07 -6.66
N VAL A 97 3.27 2.95 -5.71
CA VAL A 97 2.77 2.86 -4.33
C VAL A 97 1.93 4.09 -4.00
N ASN A 98 0.70 3.87 -3.54
CA ASN A 98 -0.15 4.97 -3.08
C ASN A 98 0.29 5.46 -1.70
N LEU A 99 0.52 6.77 -1.58
CA LEU A 99 0.93 7.49 -0.36
C LEU A 99 -0.20 8.36 0.21
N ASP A 100 -1.44 8.19 -0.25
CA ASP A 100 -2.60 8.90 0.29
C ASP A 100 -2.79 8.61 1.80
N ALA A 101 -3.10 9.66 2.57
CA ALA A 101 -3.28 9.63 4.02
C ALA A 101 -4.41 8.69 4.47
N GLU A 102 -5.40 8.41 3.61
CA GLU A 102 -6.47 7.46 3.92
C GLU A 102 -6.02 6.00 3.84
N THR A 103 -4.95 5.71 3.08
CA THR A 103 -4.54 4.33 2.73
C THR A 103 -3.19 3.92 3.31
N MET A 104 -2.31 4.90 3.55
CA MET A 104 -1.00 4.69 4.15
C MET A 104 -1.02 5.07 5.64
N ALA A 105 -0.26 4.35 6.45
CA ALA A 105 -0.02 4.70 7.84
C ALA A 105 1.49 4.71 8.15
N VAL A 106 1.90 5.60 9.06
CA VAL A 106 3.27 5.63 9.57
C VAL A 106 3.23 5.38 11.06
N LYS A 107 3.80 4.24 11.47
CA LYS A 107 3.97 3.88 12.87
C LYS A 107 5.30 4.39 13.37
N TYR A 108 5.30 4.95 14.56
CA TYR A 108 6.49 5.46 15.23
C TYR A 108 6.62 4.84 16.62
N VAL A 109 7.80 4.29 16.90
CA VAL A 109 8.13 3.69 18.18
C VAL A 109 9.48 4.24 18.66
N SER A 110 9.49 4.76 19.88
CA SER A 110 10.68 5.17 20.61
C SER A 110 10.74 4.43 21.96
N ASN A 111 11.80 4.66 22.74
CA ASN A 111 12.00 4.02 24.04
C ASN A 111 10.88 4.34 25.07
N GLY A 112 10.18 5.47 24.91
CA GLY A 112 9.11 5.91 25.81
C GLY A 112 7.71 5.95 25.17
N GLU A 113 7.62 6.10 23.85
CA GLU A 113 6.38 6.45 23.16
C GLU A 113 6.12 5.53 21.97
N ASN A 114 4.84 5.22 21.72
CA ASN A 114 4.41 4.37 20.61
C ASN A 114 3.13 4.94 20.00
N TYR A 115 3.23 5.43 18.77
CA TYR A 115 2.11 5.92 17.98
C TYR A 115 1.81 4.96 16.84
N ASP A 116 0.54 4.55 16.71
CA ASP A 116 0.13 3.63 15.65
C ASP A 116 0.04 4.32 14.27
N ASN A 117 -0.40 5.58 14.22
CA ASN A 117 -0.35 6.38 12.99
C ASN A 117 -0.04 7.85 13.30
N ILE A 118 1.06 8.36 12.74
CA ILE A 118 1.43 9.78 12.78
C ILE A 118 1.35 10.43 11.40
N TYR A 119 0.93 9.70 10.37
CA TYR A 119 0.92 10.18 8.99
C TYR A 119 -0.23 11.15 8.72
N VAL A 120 0.11 12.29 8.13
CA VAL A 120 -0.81 13.39 7.82
C VAL A 120 -1.12 13.44 6.33
N GLY A 121 -0.10 13.25 5.48
CA GLY A 121 -0.27 13.22 4.02
C GLY A 121 0.99 13.61 3.25
N THR A 122 0.81 13.78 1.95
CA THR A 122 1.82 14.14 0.94
C THR A 122 1.73 15.63 0.59
N LEU A 123 2.88 16.32 0.60
CA LEU A 123 3.02 17.65 0.01
C LEU A 123 3.19 17.50 -1.51
N SER A 124 2.07 17.59 -2.23
CA SER A 124 1.99 17.47 -3.68
C SER A 124 2.06 18.80 -4.43
N THR A 125 2.18 19.94 -3.74
CA THR A 125 2.15 21.27 -4.39
C THR A 125 3.32 21.54 -5.33
N GLN A 126 4.52 21.11 -4.94
CA GLN A 126 5.76 21.24 -5.71
C GLN A 126 6.83 20.30 -5.15
N GLU A 127 7.96 20.20 -5.86
CA GLU A 127 9.13 19.50 -5.33
C GLU A 127 9.85 20.35 -4.26
N TRP A 128 10.24 19.71 -3.16
CA TRP A 128 10.99 20.35 -2.09
C TRP A 128 12.39 19.75 -1.99
N LYS A 129 13.42 20.58 -2.10
CA LYS A 129 14.83 20.14 -2.06
C LYS A 129 15.43 20.17 -0.65
N GLN A 130 14.72 20.74 0.32
CA GLN A 130 15.19 20.95 1.68
C GLN A 130 14.08 20.63 2.68
N LEU A 131 14.45 19.94 3.77
CA LEU A 131 13.53 19.57 4.84
C LEU A 131 12.91 20.80 5.52
N SER A 132 13.69 21.86 5.75
CA SER A 132 13.21 23.09 6.36
C SER A 132 12.19 23.85 5.50
N ALA A 133 12.36 23.84 4.17
CA ALA A 133 11.40 24.49 3.28
C ALA A 133 10.09 23.69 3.21
N ALA A 134 10.19 22.36 3.23
CA ALA A 134 9.02 21.47 3.25
C ALA A 134 8.26 21.58 4.58
N SER A 135 8.97 21.67 5.72
CA SER A 135 8.32 21.80 7.03
C SER A 135 7.60 23.14 7.20
N ILE A 136 8.15 24.24 6.68
CA ILE A 136 7.45 25.54 6.66
C ILE A 136 6.16 25.48 5.85
N GLN A 137 6.15 24.74 4.73
CA GLN A 137 4.93 24.57 3.93
C GLN A 137 3.90 23.66 4.61
N ALA A 138 4.37 22.64 5.33
CA ALA A 138 3.51 21.74 6.10
C ALA A 138 2.98 22.39 7.39
N ASP A 139 3.62 23.44 7.88
CA ASP A 139 3.21 24.17 9.09
C ASP A 139 1.93 24.96 8.82
N ASP A 140 0.83 24.46 9.38
CA ASP A 140 -0.44 25.16 9.42
C ASP A 140 -0.51 26.05 10.67
N SER A 141 0.16 27.18 10.60
CA SER A 141 0.13 28.21 11.64
C SER A 141 -1.19 28.98 11.70
N GLU A 142 -2.13 28.75 10.77
CA GLU A 142 -3.45 29.37 10.81
C GLU A 142 -4.41 28.53 11.66
N THR A 143 -5.05 29.13 12.67
CA THR A 143 -6.02 28.44 13.56
C THR A 143 -7.37 28.17 12.87
N SER A 144 -7.38 27.83 11.59
CA SER A 144 -8.59 27.91 10.75
C SER A 144 -8.91 26.58 10.08
N GLY A 145 -9.72 25.77 10.76
CA GLY A 145 -10.61 24.80 10.12
C GLY A 145 -10.37 23.34 10.50
N THR A 146 -11.34 22.75 11.19
CA THR A 146 -11.51 21.29 11.20
C THR A 146 -11.69 20.79 9.76
N GLY A 147 -10.64 20.25 9.15
CA GLY A 147 -10.70 19.65 7.82
C GLY A 147 -9.51 19.91 6.89
N GLU A 148 -8.52 20.72 7.28
CA GLU A 148 -7.32 20.92 6.44
C GLU A 148 -6.38 19.71 6.57
N ALA A 149 -5.83 19.26 5.43
CA ALA A 149 -5.02 18.04 5.34
C ALA A 149 -3.74 18.08 6.18
N PHE A 150 -3.31 19.26 6.65
CA PHE A 150 -2.11 19.48 7.47
C PHE A 150 -2.37 20.19 8.81
N ALA A 151 -3.63 20.35 9.22
CA ALA A 151 -4.05 21.10 10.43
C ALA A 151 -3.39 20.65 11.74
N ASP A 152 -2.88 19.41 11.77
CA ASP A 152 -2.24 18.80 12.93
C ASP A 152 -0.74 19.11 13.04
N ILE A 153 -0.13 19.68 12.00
CA ILE A 153 1.27 20.12 12.00
C ILE A 153 1.28 21.62 12.26
N VAL A 154 1.44 21.97 13.54
CA VAL A 154 1.48 23.37 14.00
C VAL A 154 2.81 23.62 14.73
N GLY A 155 3.61 24.55 14.21
CA GLY A 155 4.89 24.96 14.77
C GLY A 155 6.07 24.29 14.08
N ASP A 156 6.67 24.99 13.12
CA ASP A 156 7.86 24.52 12.41
C ASP A 156 9.10 24.42 13.33
N PRO A 157 9.71 23.23 13.50
CA PRO A 157 10.89 23.06 14.36
C PRO A 157 12.14 23.77 13.85
N PHE A 158 12.15 24.26 12.61
CA PHE A 158 13.24 25.07 12.06
C PHE A 158 13.10 26.57 12.38
N SER A 159 11.95 27.01 12.89
CA SER A 159 11.65 28.41 13.23
C SER A 159 11.79 28.77 14.72
N ASN A 160 12.31 27.84 15.55
CA ASN A 160 12.34 27.87 17.03
C ASN A 160 10.99 27.61 17.71
N GLU A 161 9.93 27.33 16.95
CA GLU A 161 8.70 26.76 17.48
C GLU A 161 8.90 25.27 17.78
N THR A 162 8.04 24.70 18.61
CA THR A 162 8.00 23.25 18.83
C THR A 162 6.64 22.73 18.39
N PRO A 163 6.59 21.68 17.54
CA PRO A 163 5.35 21.07 17.14
C PRO A 163 4.45 20.74 18.33
N THR A 164 3.15 21.02 18.19
CA THR A 164 2.17 20.64 19.22
C THR A 164 2.01 19.13 19.32
N ASN A 165 2.07 18.44 18.17
CA ASN A 165 1.91 17.01 18.03
C ASN A 165 3.06 16.40 17.24
N THR A 166 3.39 15.13 17.54
CA THR A 166 4.29 14.36 16.70
C THR A 166 3.54 13.89 15.46
N ARG A 167 3.99 14.34 14.28
CA ARG A 167 3.34 14.11 13.00
C ARG A 167 4.38 13.87 11.90
N ALA A 168 3.98 13.10 10.89
CA ALA A 168 4.78 12.76 9.74
C ALA A 168 4.09 13.16 8.44
N PHE A 169 4.88 13.63 7.49
CA PHE A 169 4.41 13.95 6.14
C PHE A 169 5.45 13.51 5.13
N VAL A 170 4.99 13.30 3.89
CA VAL A 170 5.86 12.96 2.77
C VAL A 170 5.97 14.16 1.83
N TYR A 171 7.15 14.39 1.25
CA TYR A 171 7.32 15.34 0.16
C TYR A 171 8.22 14.76 -0.92
N PHE A 172 8.03 15.21 -2.16
CA PHE A 172 8.84 14.75 -3.28
C PHE A 172 10.08 15.62 -3.45
N THR A 173 11.25 14.97 -3.48
CA THR A 173 12.52 15.61 -3.88
C THR A 173 12.77 15.49 -5.38
N GLN A 174 12.18 14.48 -6.01
CA GLN A 174 12.20 14.26 -7.44
C GLN A 174 10.90 13.53 -7.82
N ALA A 175 10.09 14.15 -8.65
CA ALA A 175 8.88 13.58 -9.22
C ALA A 175 9.02 13.49 -10.75
N ASN A 176 8.28 12.58 -11.36
CA ASN A 176 8.18 12.47 -12.82
C ASN A 176 7.17 13.48 -13.40
N GLU A 177 6.33 14.05 -12.54
CA GLU A 177 5.28 15.00 -12.88
C GLU A 177 5.36 16.28 -12.04
N SER A 178 4.76 17.35 -12.56
CA SER A 178 4.75 18.67 -11.93
C SER A 178 3.35 19.30 -12.09
N PRO A 179 2.60 19.50 -11.00
CA PRO A 179 2.93 19.18 -9.60
C PRO A 179 3.04 17.66 -9.33
N PRO A 180 3.81 17.23 -8.30
CA PRO A 180 3.79 15.85 -7.83
C PRO A 180 2.37 15.39 -7.45
N ASN A 181 2.14 14.09 -7.44
CA ASN A 181 0.90 13.49 -6.96
C ASN A 181 1.17 12.60 -5.73
N ASP A 182 0.15 11.91 -5.24
CA ASP A 182 0.25 11.06 -4.03
C ASP A 182 0.71 9.63 -4.36
N ILE A 183 1.22 9.38 -5.57
CA ILE A 183 1.65 8.08 -6.04
C ILE A 183 3.16 8.08 -6.23
N LEU A 184 3.86 7.22 -5.48
CA LEU A 184 5.28 7.03 -5.64
C LEU A 184 5.56 6.03 -6.78
N SER A 185 6.12 6.54 -7.87
CA SER A 185 6.42 5.75 -9.07
C SER A 185 7.91 5.45 -9.23
N GLN A 186 8.24 4.53 -10.13
CA GLN A 186 9.64 4.23 -10.43
C GLN A 186 10.38 5.48 -10.99
N GLY A 187 11.54 5.78 -10.43
CA GLY A 187 12.36 6.94 -10.82
C GLY A 187 12.14 8.18 -9.94
N GLU A 188 11.14 8.16 -9.07
CA GLU A 188 10.86 9.23 -8.12
C GLU A 188 11.59 8.99 -6.79
N THR A 189 11.81 10.08 -6.06
CA THR A 189 12.37 10.04 -4.71
C THR A 189 11.54 10.92 -3.79
N ALA A 190 10.89 10.27 -2.83
CA ALA A 190 10.15 10.93 -1.76
C ALA A 190 10.97 10.93 -0.47
N VAL A 191 10.66 11.85 0.43
CA VAL A 191 11.24 11.92 1.76
C VAL A 191 10.11 11.89 2.77
N LEU A 192 10.21 10.98 3.74
CA LEU A 192 9.34 11.00 4.91
C LEU A 192 10.01 11.90 5.94
N ALA A 193 9.30 12.94 6.38
CA ALA A 193 9.69 13.82 7.47
C ALA A 193 8.80 13.57 8.68
N ILE A 194 9.40 13.54 9.86
CA ILE A 194 8.73 13.44 11.15
C ILE A 194 9.14 14.64 11.97
N LEU A 195 8.15 15.40 12.44
CA LEU A 195 8.33 16.51 13.36
C LEU A 195 7.89 16.03 14.74
N TYR A 196 8.75 16.19 15.76
CA TYR A 196 8.47 15.72 17.11
C TYR A 196 7.90 16.83 17.97
N ASN A 197 6.88 16.51 18.77
CA ASN A 197 6.45 17.40 19.84
C ASN A 197 7.54 17.52 20.93
N ALA A 198 7.33 18.37 21.94
CA ALA A 198 8.29 18.55 23.02
C ALA A 198 8.59 17.30 23.87
N ALA A 199 7.60 16.42 24.07
CA ALA A 199 7.69 15.26 24.95
C ALA A 199 8.32 14.03 24.25
N ASP A 200 8.16 13.94 22.94
CA ASP A 200 8.48 12.75 22.15
C ASP A 200 9.85 12.86 21.47
N LYS A 201 10.58 13.97 21.69
CA LYS A 201 11.89 14.22 21.07
C LYS A 201 12.87 13.12 21.46
N PRO A 202 13.38 12.32 20.50
CA PRO A 202 14.40 11.34 20.78
C PRO A 202 15.68 11.99 21.31
N SER A 203 16.22 11.46 22.39
CA SER A 203 17.48 11.90 22.97
C SER A 203 18.64 10.99 22.54
N ALA A 204 19.87 11.38 22.83
CA ALA A 204 21.03 10.53 22.55
C ALA A 204 20.87 9.13 23.15
N LEU A 205 21.26 8.10 22.38
CA LEU A 205 21.11 6.67 22.68
C LEU A 205 19.70 6.09 22.52
N ASP A 206 18.67 6.91 22.29
CA ASP A 206 17.33 6.40 22.02
C ASP A 206 17.25 5.67 20.68
N LYS A 207 16.39 4.66 20.62
CA LYS A 207 16.10 3.94 19.38
C LYS A 207 14.84 4.53 18.76
N VAL A 208 14.98 5.01 17.52
CA VAL A 208 13.87 5.46 16.69
C VAL A 208 13.56 4.34 15.70
N LYS A 209 12.37 3.77 15.82
CA LYS A 209 11.83 2.80 14.87
C LYS A 209 10.61 3.42 14.18
N ILE A 210 10.70 3.50 12.86
CA ILE A 210 9.67 4.04 11.98
C ILE A 210 9.26 2.92 11.03
N GLU A 211 7.96 2.71 10.87
CA GLU A 211 7.40 1.70 9.98
C GLU A 211 6.35 2.33 9.08
N ILE A 212 6.63 2.32 7.78
CA ILE A 212 5.71 2.80 6.74
C ILE A 212 4.89 1.60 6.27
N ILE A 213 3.59 1.68 6.44
CA ILE A 213 2.62 0.66 6.05
C ILE A 213 1.83 1.20 4.87
N THR A 214 1.93 0.53 3.73
CA THR A 214 1.22 0.92 2.50
C THR A 214 0.06 -0.03 2.21
N PRO A 215 -0.96 0.41 1.44
CA PRO A 215 -2.12 -0.42 1.13
C PRO A 215 -1.78 -1.62 0.25
N THR A 216 -0.73 -1.47 -0.56
CA THR A 216 -0.17 -2.51 -1.41
C THR A 216 1.33 -2.54 -1.22
N GLY A 217 1.87 -3.72 -0.99
CA GLY A 217 3.30 -3.96 -0.92
C GLY A 217 3.85 -4.29 0.45
N ALA A 218 5.17 -4.44 0.50
CA ALA A 218 5.88 -4.66 1.75
C ALA A 218 6.05 -3.36 2.55
N ALA A 219 5.74 -3.42 3.83
CA ALA A 219 6.02 -2.33 4.76
C ALA A 219 7.53 -2.03 4.84
N LEU A 220 7.89 -0.75 4.90
CA LEU A 220 9.27 -0.30 5.05
C LEU A 220 9.55 0.04 6.51
N THR A 221 10.43 -0.72 7.15
CA THR A 221 10.89 -0.42 8.52
C THR A 221 12.28 0.23 8.50
N VAL A 222 12.42 1.34 9.21
CA VAL A 222 13.69 2.04 9.46
C VAL A 222 13.91 2.11 10.96
N GLU A 223 14.97 1.45 11.44
CA GLU A 223 15.40 1.55 12.83
C GLU A 223 16.78 2.19 12.89
N ARG A 224 16.92 3.24 13.71
CA ARG A 224 18.18 3.93 13.97
C ARG A 224 18.33 4.26 15.43
N GLN A 225 19.58 4.25 15.90
CA GLN A 225 19.91 4.75 17.23
C GLN A 225 20.42 6.18 17.11
N VAL A 226 19.89 7.07 17.94
CA VAL A 226 20.26 8.48 17.94
C VAL A 226 21.67 8.63 18.49
N PRO A 227 22.63 9.19 17.73
CA PRO A 227 23.97 9.47 18.24
C PRO A 227 23.95 10.69 19.16
N THR A 228 25.08 10.95 19.83
CA THR A 228 25.22 12.19 20.59
C THR A 228 25.08 13.41 19.68
N ILE A 229 24.18 14.32 20.04
CA ILE A 229 23.82 15.48 19.22
C ILE A 229 24.80 16.62 19.50
N THR A 230 25.68 16.88 18.54
CA THR A 230 26.68 17.96 18.61
C THR A 230 26.48 19.03 17.55
N ASN A 231 25.70 18.74 16.50
CA ASN A 231 25.43 19.63 15.37
C ASN A 231 23.91 19.72 15.11
N THR A 232 23.51 20.76 14.40
CA THR A 232 22.10 20.95 13.98
C THR A 232 21.65 19.95 12.92
N ILE A 233 22.58 19.42 12.12
CA ILE A 233 22.34 18.32 11.19
C ILE A 233 23.01 17.09 11.78
N VAL A 234 22.20 16.09 12.09
CA VAL A 234 22.64 14.81 12.67
C VAL A 234 22.45 13.72 11.65
N ASP A 235 23.48 12.92 11.41
CA ASP A 235 23.38 11.70 10.60
C ASP A 235 23.10 10.53 11.55
N LEU A 236 21.96 9.86 11.35
CA LEU A 236 21.56 8.71 12.15
C LEU A 236 22.05 7.39 11.53
N GLY A 237 22.60 7.40 10.30
CA GLY A 237 23.09 6.21 9.60
C GLY A 237 22.53 6.06 8.20
#